data_AF-A0A518IGT2-F1
#
_entry.id   AF-A0A518IGT2-F1
#
_cell.length_a   1.000
_cell.length_b   1.000
_cell.length_c   1.000
_cell.angle_alpha   90.00
_cell.angle_beta   90.00
_cell.angle_gamma   90.00
#
_symmetry.space_group_name_H-M   'P 1'
#
loop_
_entity.id
_entity.type
_entity.pdbx_description
1 polymer ?
#
loop_
_entity_poly.entity_id
_entity_poly.type
_entity_poly.pdbx_seq_one_letter_code
_entity_poly.pdbx_strand_id
1 'polypeptide(L)'
;MSCANSATEMRFPFLWPLIGIFFAWMVLSLIFSRPLATGVKRFLYFGVPLLILGGLLMIPLAIGALVVLCWVFYLLFRVLQLLTIKDEWLRKNLLPFGVNAVALTLSFVLIFVTTSRANSTPGLIASLGKLGPHSTGSVHNLMSHLIERGPEVVAPLSAALERDFERSDHVSPYRTVQIAYCLRAIGGTKAEAALKETVEQRVTFQDRYKTRWETAVCYLYAESARERAVPTLMNLLNSAEGEQAGQQKLAALLALTRTQDLEAVETVLDHADFLKTQLLGKNTPYRHASPISVTLQALSEGQSPADLSASPVYEPMRLGLNPDSQTKTGINWDDDWNEELDIEALKVHWSNLLK
;
A
#
# COMPACT_ATOMS: atom_id res chain seq x y z
N MET A 1 16.42 -12.70 5.33
CA MET A 1 16.97 -12.17 4.06
C MET A 1 15.95 -11.33 3.27
N SER A 2 14.97 -10.67 3.91
CA SER A 2 13.87 -9.97 3.20
C SER A 2 13.90 -8.43 3.26
N CYS A 3 14.83 -7.79 3.98
CA CYS A 3 14.79 -6.33 4.17
C CYS A 3 15.40 -5.50 3.02
N ALA A 4 16.01 -6.13 2.00
CA ALA A 4 16.71 -5.40 0.94
C ALA A 4 15.90 -5.23 -0.37
N ASN A 5 14.78 -5.95 -0.53
CA ASN A 5 14.04 -5.99 -1.80
C ASN A 5 12.79 -5.09 -1.86
N SER A 6 12.29 -4.55 -0.74
CA SER A 6 11.11 -3.67 -0.78
C SER A 6 11.43 -2.27 -1.35
N ALA A 7 12.69 -1.82 -1.23
CA ALA A 7 13.13 -0.54 -1.79
C ALA A 7 13.30 -0.57 -3.32
N THR A 8 13.48 -1.75 -3.91
CA THR A 8 13.73 -1.92 -5.37
C THR A 8 12.47 -2.17 -6.19
N GLU A 9 11.34 -2.52 -5.56
CA GLU A 9 10.06 -2.75 -6.27
C GLU A 9 9.20 -1.50 -6.47
N MET A 10 9.59 -0.37 -5.86
CA MET A 10 9.07 0.91 -6.32
C MET A 10 9.64 1.13 -7.72
N ARG A 11 8.80 1.04 -8.76
CA ARG A 11 9.11 1.57 -10.10
C ARG A 11 9.68 2.97 -9.91
N PHE A 12 11.01 3.11 -9.94
CA PHE A 12 11.71 4.34 -9.64
C PHE A 12 11.21 5.39 -10.65
N PRO A 13 10.36 6.36 -10.25
CA PRO A 13 9.91 7.41 -11.19
C PRO A 13 11.08 8.35 -11.56
N PHE A 14 12.27 8.09 -11.02
CA PHE A 14 13.48 8.87 -11.14
C PHE A 14 14.63 8.10 -11.83
N LEU A 15 14.37 6.92 -12.39
CA LEU A 15 15.33 6.18 -13.22
C LEU A 15 15.84 7.08 -14.36
N TRP A 16 14.93 7.84 -14.97
CA TRP A 16 15.21 8.76 -16.08
C TRP A 16 16.13 9.94 -15.73
N PRO A 17 15.88 10.74 -14.68
CA PRO A 17 16.82 11.78 -14.27
C PRO A 17 18.17 11.24 -13.80
N LEU A 18 18.22 10.05 -13.19
CA LEU A 18 19.47 9.42 -12.76
C LEU A 18 20.30 8.93 -13.96
N ILE A 19 19.64 8.37 -14.98
CA ILE A 19 20.21 8.09 -16.30
C ILE A 19 20.68 9.40 -16.96
N GLY A 20 19.89 10.48 -16.90
CA GLY A 20 20.24 11.77 -17.50
C GLY A 20 21.50 12.41 -16.89
N ILE A 21 21.59 12.44 -15.55
CA ILE A 21 22.79 12.93 -14.84
C ILE A 21 24.00 12.06 -15.17
N PHE A 22 23.82 10.73 -15.26
CA PHE A 22 24.88 9.81 -15.64
C PHE A 22 25.37 10.05 -17.08
N PHE A 23 24.46 10.23 -18.04
CA PHE A 23 24.82 10.55 -19.43
C PHE A 23 25.54 11.90 -19.54
N ALA A 24 25.06 12.93 -18.83
CA ALA A 24 25.73 14.23 -18.77
C ALA A 24 27.14 14.11 -18.18
N TRP A 25 27.32 13.30 -17.13
CA TRP A 25 28.62 12.98 -16.53
C TRP A 25 29.53 12.20 -17.48
N MET A 26 28.99 11.23 -18.23
CA MET A 26 29.75 10.47 -19.23
C MET A 26 30.28 11.39 -20.33
N VAL A 27 29.45 12.32 -20.80
CA VAL A 27 29.80 13.31 -21.83
C VAL A 27 30.85 14.28 -21.31
N LEU A 28 30.69 14.83 -20.10
CA LEU A 28 31.70 15.68 -19.45
C LEU A 28 33.03 14.94 -19.29
N SER A 29 32.99 13.70 -18.83
CA SER A 29 34.19 12.86 -18.66
C SER A 29 34.85 12.57 -20.02
N LEU A 30 34.09 12.32 -21.09
CA LEU A 30 34.61 12.15 -22.45
C LEU A 30 35.31 13.41 -22.98
N ILE A 31 34.76 14.60 -22.67
CA ILE A 31 35.32 15.89 -23.08
C ILE A 31 36.66 16.17 -22.38
N PHE A 32 36.74 15.93 -21.07
CA PHE A 32 37.96 16.21 -20.27
C PHE A 32 39.03 15.10 -20.33
N SER A 33 38.66 13.88 -20.76
CA SER A 33 39.57 12.72 -20.74
C SER A 33 40.19 12.36 -22.11
N ARG A 34 40.13 13.29 -23.08
CA ARG A 34 40.67 13.10 -24.44
C ARG A 34 42.11 12.55 -24.54
N PRO A 35 43.06 12.74 -23.59
CA PRO A 35 44.41 12.21 -23.74
C PRO A 35 44.63 10.78 -23.19
N LEU A 36 43.59 10.03 -22.78
CA LEU A 36 43.76 8.67 -22.25
C LEU A 36 44.05 7.63 -23.36
N ALA A 37 45.33 7.23 -23.45
CA ALA A 37 45.92 6.48 -24.57
C ALA A 37 45.77 4.94 -24.56
N THR A 38 44.94 4.32 -23.71
CA THR A 38 44.80 2.84 -23.71
C THR A 38 43.41 2.35 -23.30
N GLY A 39 42.98 1.22 -23.89
CA GLY A 39 41.64 0.62 -23.68
C GLY A 39 41.33 0.25 -22.22
N VAL A 40 42.33 -0.17 -21.44
CA VAL A 40 42.17 -0.50 -20.01
C VAL A 40 41.89 0.76 -19.18
N LYS A 41 42.55 1.89 -19.49
CA LYS A 41 42.26 3.17 -18.83
C LYS A 41 40.83 3.61 -19.15
N ARG A 42 40.41 3.52 -20.42
CA ARG A 42 39.02 3.84 -20.80
C ARG A 42 38.01 2.92 -20.10
N PHE A 43 38.30 1.63 -19.92
CA PHE A 43 37.41 0.72 -19.20
C PHE A 43 37.30 1.06 -17.70
N LEU A 44 38.40 1.40 -17.02
CA LEU A 44 38.36 1.84 -15.63
C LEU A 44 37.64 3.18 -15.42
N TYR A 45 37.75 4.11 -16.38
CA TYR A 45 37.13 5.43 -16.29
C TYR A 45 35.67 5.47 -16.75
N PHE A 46 35.30 4.67 -17.76
CA PHE A 46 33.95 4.67 -18.33
C PHE A 46 33.18 3.39 -18.02
N GLY A 47 33.82 2.22 -18.10
CA GLY A 47 33.18 0.92 -17.89
C GLY A 47 32.83 0.64 -16.42
N VAL A 48 33.68 1.02 -15.47
CA VAL A 48 33.41 0.77 -14.05
C VAL A 48 32.24 1.61 -13.52
N PRO A 49 32.11 2.91 -13.84
CA PRO A 49 30.92 3.68 -13.47
C PRO A 49 29.64 3.19 -14.17
N LEU A 50 29.74 2.69 -15.41
CA LEU A 50 28.61 2.04 -16.11
C LEU A 50 28.21 0.71 -15.46
N LEU A 51 29.18 -0.06 -14.96
CA LEU A 51 28.95 -1.30 -14.19
C LEU A 51 28.42 -1.01 -12.79
N ILE A 52 28.86 0.06 -12.13
CA ILE A 52 28.34 0.50 -10.83
C ILE A 52 26.89 0.97 -11.00
N LEU A 53 26.59 1.76 -12.02
CA LEU A 53 25.24 2.20 -12.34
C LEU A 53 24.34 1.01 -12.73
N GLY A 54 24.83 0.12 -13.60
CA GLY A 54 24.13 -1.11 -13.98
C GLY A 54 23.89 -2.04 -12.80
N GLY A 55 24.85 -2.15 -11.87
CA GLY A 55 24.72 -2.90 -10.63
C GLY A 55 23.72 -2.28 -9.64
N LEU A 56 23.71 -0.95 -9.53
CA LEU A 56 22.71 -0.19 -8.76
C LEU A 56 21.30 -0.28 -9.34
N LEU A 57 21.18 -0.51 -10.66
CA LEU A 57 19.89 -0.61 -11.38
C LEU A 57 19.31 -2.03 -11.44
N MET A 58 20.12 -3.08 -11.34
CA MET A 58 19.70 -4.46 -11.68
C MET A 58 19.83 -5.51 -10.56
N ILE A 59 20.53 -5.26 -9.44
CA ILE A 59 20.94 -6.32 -8.48
C ILE A 59 20.77 -5.83 -7.02
N PRO A 60 20.43 -6.69 -6.04
CA PRO A 60 20.12 -6.26 -4.67
C PRO A 60 21.26 -5.45 -4.08
N LEU A 61 20.92 -4.38 -3.36
CA LEU A 61 21.82 -3.37 -2.76
C LEU A 61 23.15 -3.93 -2.19
N ALA A 62 23.18 -5.19 -1.72
CA ALA A 62 24.35 -5.86 -1.16
C ALA A 62 25.55 -5.98 -2.12
N ILE A 63 25.35 -6.34 -3.39
CA ILE A 63 26.48 -6.53 -4.34
C ILE A 63 26.99 -5.16 -4.82
N GLY A 64 26.08 -4.22 -5.09
CA GLY A 64 26.41 -2.84 -5.42
C GLY A 64 27.19 -2.15 -4.30
N ALA A 65 26.77 -2.34 -3.05
CA ALA A 65 27.48 -1.83 -1.88
C ALA A 65 28.90 -2.41 -1.78
N LEU A 66 29.08 -3.71 -2.02
CA LEU A 66 30.40 -4.36 -1.97
C LEU A 66 31.35 -3.80 -3.04
N VAL A 67 30.85 -3.56 -4.25
CA VAL A 67 31.63 -2.93 -5.34
C VAL A 67 32.01 -1.50 -4.98
N VAL A 68 31.08 -0.70 -4.46
CA VAL A 68 31.34 0.67 -4.00
C VAL A 68 32.37 0.69 -2.87
N LEU A 69 32.26 -0.23 -1.91
CA LEU A 69 33.14 -0.33 -0.75
C LEU A 69 34.56 -0.75 -1.16
N CYS A 70 34.70 -1.73 -2.07
CA CYS A 70 35.97 -2.06 -2.71
C CYS A 70 36.58 -0.84 -3.44
N TRP A 71 35.74 -0.02 -4.06
CA TRP A 71 36.20 1.19 -4.76
C TRP A 71 36.65 2.29 -3.80
N VAL A 72 35.94 2.48 -2.68
CA VAL A 72 36.35 3.40 -1.59
C VAL A 72 37.69 2.97 -1.00
N PHE A 73 37.91 1.67 -0.78
CA PHE A 73 39.20 1.14 -0.33
C PHE A 73 40.32 1.36 -1.35
N TYR A 74 40.04 1.13 -2.64
CA TYR A 74 40.99 1.44 -3.71
C TYR A 74 41.35 2.94 -3.75
N LEU A 75 40.37 3.83 -3.56
CA LEU A 75 40.60 5.27 -3.48
C LEU A 75 41.46 5.65 -2.27
N LEU A 76 41.13 5.14 -1.08
CA LEU A 76 41.88 5.39 0.15
C LEU A 76 43.34 4.93 0.03
N PHE A 77 43.57 3.74 -0.53
CA PHE A 77 44.90 3.22 -0.77
C PHE A 77 45.73 4.12 -1.70
N ARG A 78 45.11 4.63 -2.77
CA ARG A 78 45.76 5.55 -3.72
C ARG A 78 46.05 6.93 -3.13
N VAL A 79 45.16 7.47 -2.30
CA VAL A 79 45.42 8.73 -1.57
C VAL A 79 46.57 8.55 -0.58
N LEU A 80 46.62 7.42 0.13
CA LEU A 80 47.70 7.10 1.04
C LEU A 80 49.05 7.00 0.31
N GLN A 81 49.09 6.36 -0.86
CA GLN A 81 50.28 6.31 -1.73
C GLN A 81 50.74 7.70 -2.18
N LEU A 82 49.80 8.62 -2.47
CA LEU A 82 50.10 10.00 -2.88
C LEU A 82 50.71 10.84 -1.74
N LEU A 83 50.25 10.60 -0.50
CA LEU A 83 50.77 11.26 0.69
C LEU A 83 52.13 10.73 1.13
N THR A 84 52.41 9.44 0.91
CA THR A 84 53.68 8.80 1.33
C THR A 84 54.76 8.88 0.26
N ILE A 85 54.41 8.78 -1.01
CA ILE A 85 55.35 8.79 -2.14
C ILE A 85 54.97 10.00 -3.00
N LYS A 86 55.81 11.05 -2.96
CA LYS A 86 55.63 12.31 -3.72
C LYS A 86 55.82 12.07 -5.23
N ASP A 87 54.97 11.25 -5.82
CA ASP A 87 55.10 10.74 -7.18
C ASP A 87 54.45 11.71 -8.20
N GLU A 88 55.24 12.21 -9.15
CA GLU A 88 54.78 13.13 -10.21
C GLU A 88 53.72 12.49 -11.11
N TRP A 89 53.72 11.17 -11.24
CA TRP A 89 52.74 10.42 -12.04
C TRP A 89 51.33 10.45 -11.44
N LEU A 90 51.22 10.41 -10.10
CA LEU A 90 49.96 10.53 -9.37
C LEU A 90 49.40 11.97 -9.42
N ARG A 91 50.27 12.99 -9.45
CA ARG A 91 49.88 14.39 -9.68
C ARG A 91 49.18 14.61 -11.02
N LYS A 92 49.57 13.90 -12.08
CA LYS A 92 48.89 13.97 -13.40
C LYS A 92 47.54 13.25 -13.44
N ASN A 93 47.33 12.25 -12.57
CA ASN A 93 46.07 11.51 -12.46
C ASN A 93 45.14 12.03 -11.33
N LEU A 94 45.54 13.09 -10.63
CA LEU A 94 44.79 13.68 -9.50
C LEU A 94 43.46 14.31 -9.94
N LEU A 95 43.43 14.87 -11.14
CA LEU A 95 42.26 15.51 -11.74
C LEU A 95 41.13 14.50 -12.04
N PRO A 96 41.37 13.39 -12.79
CA PRO A 96 40.34 12.38 -13.00
C PRO A 96 39.99 11.59 -11.71
N PHE A 97 40.91 11.51 -10.75
CA PHE A 97 40.65 10.92 -9.43
C PHE A 97 39.71 11.79 -8.58
N GLY A 98 39.92 13.11 -8.56
CA GLY A 98 39.01 14.06 -7.92
C GLY A 98 37.62 14.04 -8.55
N VAL A 99 37.53 13.94 -9.88
CA VAL A 99 36.25 13.81 -10.60
C VAL A 99 35.49 12.54 -10.19
N ASN A 100 36.18 11.40 -10.07
CA ASN A 100 35.54 10.15 -9.64
C ASN A 100 35.07 10.18 -8.18
N ALA A 101 35.87 10.79 -7.28
CA ALA A 101 35.49 10.97 -5.88
C ALA A 101 34.27 11.90 -5.73
N VAL A 102 34.24 13.01 -6.50
CA VAL A 102 33.07 13.91 -6.56
C VAL A 102 31.85 13.18 -7.13
N ALA A 103 32.00 12.38 -8.19
CA ALA A 103 30.91 11.63 -8.78
C ALA A 103 30.32 10.60 -7.80
N LEU A 104 31.15 9.82 -7.12
CA LEU A 104 30.69 8.87 -6.10
C LEU A 104 29.99 9.56 -4.93
N THR A 105 30.54 10.69 -4.48
CA THR A 105 29.92 11.49 -3.42
C THR A 105 28.55 12.02 -3.86
N LEU A 106 28.44 12.56 -5.08
CA LEU A 106 27.18 13.01 -5.65
C LEU A 106 26.17 11.86 -5.81
N SER A 107 26.60 10.69 -6.29
CA SER A 107 25.75 9.50 -6.39
C SER A 107 25.25 9.05 -5.01
N PHE A 108 26.13 9.01 -4.00
CA PHE A 108 25.76 8.63 -2.64
C PHE A 108 24.79 9.63 -2.01
N VAL A 109 25.06 10.93 -2.15
CA VAL A 109 24.16 11.99 -1.69
C VAL A 109 22.82 11.91 -2.41
N LEU A 110 22.81 11.67 -3.72
CA LEU A 110 21.57 11.53 -4.49
C LEU A 110 20.77 10.31 -4.04
N ILE A 111 21.40 9.15 -3.87
CA ILE A 111 20.75 7.94 -3.35
C ILE A 111 20.21 8.22 -1.95
N PHE A 112 21.01 8.79 -1.06
CA PHE A 112 20.60 9.08 0.31
C PHE A 112 19.42 10.05 0.38
N VAL A 113 19.50 11.18 -0.33
CA VAL A 113 18.44 12.20 -0.37
C VAL A 113 17.17 11.62 -1.00
N THR A 114 17.29 10.80 -2.04
CA THR A 114 16.12 10.21 -2.72
C THR A 114 15.48 9.11 -1.88
N THR A 115 16.25 8.23 -1.25
CA THR A 115 15.74 7.23 -0.30
C THR A 115 15.09 7.90 0.91
N SER A 116 15.71 8.96 1.45
CA SER A 116 15.15 9.75 2.55
C SER A 116 13.82 10.41 2.16
N ARG A 117 13.71 10.97 0.94
CA ARG A 117 12.46 11.52 0.41
C ARG A 117 11.40 10.44 0.17
N ALA A 118 11.77 9.29 -0.39
CA ALA A 118 10.85 8.18 -0.62
C ALA A 118 10.28 7.64 0.71
N ASN A 119 11.12 7.58 1.75
CA ASN A 119 10.74 7.20 3.10
C ASN A 119 10.18 8.36 3.93
N SER A 120 9.93 9.54 3.35
CA SER A 120 9.21 10.61 4.04
C SER A 120 7.69 10.35 4.01
N THR A 121 6.91 10.91 4.94
CA THR A 121 5.44 10.74 4.94
C THR A 121 4.82 11.14 3.60
N PRO A 122 5.17 12.30 2.98
CA PRO A 122 4.66 12.63 1.64
C PRO A 122 5.08 11.62 0.56
N GLY A 123 6.30 11.09 0.65
CA GLY A 123 6.81 10.08 -0.28
C GLY A 123 6.05 8.76 -0.21
N LEU A 124 5.79 8.27 1.00
CA LEU A 124 5.02 7.05 1.25
C LEU A 124 3.57 7.21 0.77
N ILE A 125 2.90 8.33 1.11
CA ILE A 125 1.53 8.61 0.65
C ILE A 125 1.45 8.71 -0.88
N ALA A 126 2.46 9.32 -1.52
CA ALA A 126 2.53 9.42 -2.98
C ALA A 126 2.79 8.06 -3.67
N SER A 127 3.24 7.04 -2.94
CA SER A 127 3.45 5.69 -3.46
C SER A 127 2.21 4.79 -3.36
N LEU A 128 1.24 5.15 -2.51
CA LEU A 128 -0.04 4.43 -2.42
C LEU A 128 -0.76 4.42 -3.78
N GLY A 129 -1.34 3.28 -4.14
CA GLY A 129 -2.03 3.05 -5.40
C GLY A 129 -1.16 2.95 -6.66
N LYS A 130 0.17 3.15 -6.56
CA LYS A 130 1.09 2.93 -7.69
C LYS A 130 1.53 1.48 -7.85
N LEU A 131 1.41 0.70 -6.79
CA LEU A 131 1.62 -0.75 -6.80
C LEU A 131 0.29 -1.43 -7.08
N GLY A 132 0.31 -2.37 -8.02
CA GLY A 132 -0.87 -3.15 -8.38
C GLY A 132 -1.24 -4.16 -7.28
N PRO A 133 -2.48 -4.70 -7.32
CA PRO A 133 -2.97 -5.61 -6.30
C PRO A 133 -2.24 -6.96 -6.24
N HIS A 134 -1.40 -7.27 -7.23
CA HIS A 134 -0.60 -8.50 -7.30
C HIS A 134 0.70 -8.43 -6.48
N SER A 135 1.08 -7.25 -5.99
CA SER A 135 2.27 -7.04 -5.15
C SER A 135 1.88 -6.86 -3.68
N THR A 136 1.06 -7.78 -3.15
CA THR A 136 0.44 -7.67 -1.81
C THR A 136 1.46 -7.46 -0.70
N GLY A 137 2.60 -8.16 -0.71
CA GLY A 137 3.65 -7.99 0.29
C GLY A 137 4.27 -6.58 0.27
N SER A 138 4.48 -6.00 -0.90
CA SER A 138 5.04 -4.65 -1.06
C SER A 138 4.04 -3.56 -0.71
N VAL A 139 2.76 -3.76 -1.03
CA VAL A 139 1.66 -2.88 -0.60
C VAL A 139 1.51 -2.91 0.92
N HIS A 140 1.51 -4.10 1.53
CA HIS A 140 1.39 -4.27 2.97
C HIS A 140 2.58 -3.65 3.72
N ASN A 141 3.81 -3.84 3.24
CA ASN A 141 4.99 -3.18 3.80
C ASN A 141 4.86 -1.65 3.75
N LEU A 142 4.45 -1.09 2.61
CA LEU A 142 4.26 0.36 2.46
C LEU A 142 3.22 0.91 3.44
N MET A 143 2.07 0.23 3.57
CA MET A 143 1.02 0.63 4.52
C MET A 143 1.48 0.49 5.96
N SER A 144 2.20 -0.58 6.32
CA SER A 144 2.75 -0.78 7.67
C SER A 144 3.66 0.37 8.10
N HIS A 145 4.54 0.85 7.20
CA HIS A 145 5.41 2.00 7.48
C HIS A 145 4.63 3.32 7.70
N LEU A 146 3.43 3.44 7.14
CA LEU A 146 2.54 4.58 7.39
C LEU A 146 1.80 4.42 8.72
N ILE A 147 1.29 3.22 8.98
CA ILE A 147 0.56 2.88 10.21
C ILE A 147 1.45 3.02 11.44
N GLU A 148 2.71 2.56 11.38
CA GLU A 148 3.70 2.67 12.46
C GLU A 148 4.02 4.12 12.85
N ARG A 149 3.84 5.09 11.96
CA ARG A 149 4.00 6.53 12.27
C ARG A 149 2.84 7.09 13.10
N GLY A 150 1.74 6.35 13.19
CA GLY A 150 0.64 6.67 14.08
C GLY A 150 -0.11 7.97 13.75
N PRO A 151 -0.62 8.71 14.76
CA PRO A 151 -1.55 9.82 14.57
C PRO A 151 -1.03 10.99 13.71
N GLU A 152 0.30 11.17 13.61
CA GLU A 152 0.91 12.27 12.87
C GLU A 152 0.60 12.22 11.36
N VAL A 153 0.35 11.02 10.82
CA VAL A 153 0.08 10.85 9.39
C VAL A 153 -1.40 10.89 9.03
N VAL A 154 -2.30 10.99 10.02
CA VAL A 154 -3.76 11.05 9.77
C VAL A 154 -4.11 12.29 8.94
N ALA A 155 -3.67 13.49 9.35
CA ALA A 155 -3.96 14.71 8.62
C ALA A 155 -3.45 14.71 7.16
N PRO A 156 -2.19 14.32 6.86
CA PRO A 156 -1.73 14.24 5.48
C PRO A 156 -2.41 13.12 4.68
N LEU A 157 -2.85 12.02 5.31
CA LEU A 157 -3.65 10.98 4.66
C LEU A 157 -5.05 11.49 4.29
N SER A 158 -5.77 12.14 5.21
CA SER A 158 -7.07 12.77 4.96
C SER A 158 -6.98 13.81 3.85
N ALA A 159 -5.99 14.71 3.91
CA ALA A 159 -5.77 15.70 2.85
C ALA A 159 -5.38 15.07 1.50
N ALA A 160 -4.75 13.89 1.48
CA ALA A 160 -4.50 13.16 0.25
C ALA A 160 -5.78 12.52 -0.31
N LEU A 161 -6.65 12.00 0.55
CA LEU A 161 -7.93 11.43 0.21
C LEU A 161 -8.86 12.47 -0.40
N GLU A 162 -8.99 13.64 0.24
CA GLU A 162 -9.76 14.79 -0.27
C GLU A 162 -9.28 15.23 -1.66
N ARG A 163 -7.96 15.40 -1.81
CA ARG A 163 -7.36 15.78 -3.11
C ARG A 163 -7.63 14.76 -4.21
N ASP A 164 -7.68 13.48 -3.88
CA ASP A 164 -7.97 12.42 -4.85
C ASP A 164 -9.43 12.51 -5.34
N PHE A 165 -10.36 12.94 -4.48
CA PHE A 165 -11.75 13.22 -4.86
C PHE A 165 -11.93 14.52 -5.63
N GLU A 166 -11.14 15.56 -5.37
CA GLU A 166 -11.24 16.85 -6.08
C GLU A 166 -10.65 16.83 -7.48
N ARG A 167 -9.55 16.10 -7.69
CA ARG A 167 -8.77 16.17 -8.94
C ARG A 167 -9.27 15.28 -10.06
N SER A 168 -10.09 14.28 -9.76
CA SER A 168 -10.33 13.18 -10.69
C SER A 168 -11.80 12.94 -10.97
N ASP A 169 -12.16 12.93 -12.26
CA ASP A 169 -13.43 12.33 -12.72
C ASP A 169 -13.47 10.82 -12.40
N HIS A 170 -12.27 10.21 -12.25
CA HIS A 170 -12.06 8.79 -11.98
C HIS A 170 -11.21 8.59 -10.72
N VAL A 171 -11.87 8.22 -9.62
CA VAL A 171 -11.23 7.89 -8.35
C VAL A 171 -10.50 6.55 -8.48
N SER A 172 -9.21 6.51 -8.11
CA SER A 172 -8.43 5.26 -8.10
C SER A 172 -8.87 4.36 -6.95
N PRO A 173 -9.48 3.17 -7.22
CA PRO A 173 -9.99 2.33 -6.16
C PRO A 173 -8.91 1.84 -5.19
N TYR A 174 -7.71 1.55 -5.71
CA TYR A 174 -6.60 1.03 -4.92
C TYR A 174 -6.09 2.07 -3.91
N ARG A 175 -5.85 3.30 -4.38
CA ARG A 175 -5.26 4.34 -3.55
C ARG A 175 -6.21 4.76 -2.43
N THR A 176 -7.47 5.00 -2.77
CA THR A 176 -8.53 5.38 -1.83
C THR A 176 -8.67 4.35 -0.72
N VAL A 177 -8.72 3.07 -1.07
CA VAL A 177 -8.88 1.98 -0.10
C VAL A 177 -7.63 1.81 0.76
N GLN A 178 -6.43 1.91 0.18
CA GLN A 178 -5.19 1.82 0.96
C GLN A 178 -5.07 2.98 1.96
N ILE A 179 -5.47 4.19 1.59
CA ILE A 179 -5.52 5.33 2.52
C ILE A 179 -6.54 5.07 3.63
N ALA A 180 -7.76 4.64 3.28
CA ALA A 180 -8.81 4.32 4.24
C ALA A 180 -8.38 3.19 5.20
N TYR A 181 -7.67 2.18 4.70
CA TYR A 181 -7.14 1.09 5.52
C TYR A 181 -6.11 1.61 6.53
N CYS A 182 -5.18 2.46 6.09
CA CYS A 182 -4.22 3.09 6.98
C CYS A 182 -4.92 3.94 8.05
N LEU A 183 -5.94 4.72 7.69
CA LEU A 183 -6.72 5.53 8.63
C LEU A 183 -7.41 4.64 9.68
N ARG A 184 -8.09 3.57 9.25
CA ARG A 184 -8.71 2.59 10.15
C ARG A 184 -7.68 1.95 11.09
N ALA A 185 -6.52 1.57 10.57
CA ALA A 185 -5.48 0.88 11.36
C ALA A 185 -4.78 1.80 12.37
N ILE A 186 -4.57 3.08 12.02
CA ILE A 186 -4.05 4.10 12.95
C ILE A 186 -5.10 4.40 14.03
N GLY A 187 -6.37 4.50 13.65
CA GLY A 187 -7.48 4.77 14.54
C GLY A 187 -7.48 6.19 15.10
N GLY A 188 -8.31 6.40 16.14
CA GLY A 188 -8.52 7.70 16.78
C GLY A 188 -9.60 8.54 16.09
N THR A 189 -10.10 9.55 16.81
CA THR A 189 -11.29 10.34 16.42
C THR A 189 -11.12 11.08 15.09
N LYS A 190 -9.92 11.56 14.78
CA LYS A 190 -9.64 12.25 13.51
C LYS A 190 -9.67 11.30 12.30
N ALA A 191 -9.13 10.08 12.46
CA ALA A 191 -9.15 9.08 11.39
C ALA A 191 -10.58 8.58 11.15
N GLU A 192 -11.31 8.32 12.24
CA GLU A 192 -12.74 7.96 12.20
C GLU A 192 -13.56 9.05 11.50
N ALA A 193 -13.35 10.33 11.85
CA ALA A 193 -14.06 11.45 11.23
C ALA A 193 -13.80 11.54 9.71
N ALA A 194 -12.56 11.35 9.28
CA ALA A 194 -12.22 11.36 7.85
C ALA A 194 -12.89 10.20 7.08
N LEU A 195 -12.95 9.01 7.69
CA LEU A 195 -13.67 7.86 7.12
C LEU A 195 -15.18 8.12 7.07
N LYS A 196 -15.76 8.66 8.15
CA LYS A 196 -17.17 9.04 8.22
C LYS A 196 -17.54 10.03 7.13
N GLU A 197 -16.77 11.11 7.01
CA GLU A 197 -16.98 12.14 5.99
C GLU A 197 -16.93 11.57 4.58
N THR A 198 -16.01 10.64 4.33
CA THR A 198 -15.93 9.94 3.05
C THR A 198 -17.20 9.13 2.76
N VAL A 199 -17.71 8.38 3.75
CA VAL A 199 -18.96 7.61 3.61
C VAL A 199 -20.15 8.54 3.39
N GLU A 200 -20.27 9.63 4.16
CA GLU A 200 -21.45 10.51 4.10
C GLU A 200 -21.48 11.41 2.87
N GLN A 201 -20.32 11.84 2.36
CA GLN A 201 -20.26 12.85 1.31
C GLN A 201 -19.81 12.34 -0.06
N ARG A 202 -19.11 11.19 -0.11
CA ARG A 202 -18.43 10.73 -1.34
C ARG A 202 -18.93 9.39 -1.87
N VAL A 203 -19.50 8.55 -1.01
CA VAL A 203 -20.08 7.27 -1.41
C VAL A 203 -21.47 7.50 -2.00
N THR A 204 -21.67 7.10 -3.25
CA THR A 204 -22.96 7.27 -3.94
C THR A 204 -23.50 6.00 -4.60
N PHE A 205 -22.65 5.00 -4.85
CA PHE A 205 -23.03 3.74 -5.52
C PHE A 205 -23.66 3.89 -6.92
N GLN A 206 -23.54 5.08 -7.54
CA GLN A 206 -24.13 5.37 -8.85
C GLN A 206 -23.31 4.79 -10.02
N ASP A 207 -22.01 4.52 -9.79
CA ASP A 207 -21.09 4.05 -10.82
C ASP A 207 -20.52 2.67 -10.47
N ARG A 208 -20.69 1.70 -11.40
CA ARG A 208 -20.17 0.34 -11.28
C ARG A 208 -18.65 0.27 -11.12
N TYR A 209 -17.91 1.27 -11.60
CA TYR A 209 -16.46 1.35 -11.43
C TYR A 209 -16.05 1.82 -10.03
N LYS A 210 -16.90 2.59 -9.35
CA LYS A 210 -16.66 3.15 -8.00
C LYS A 210 -17.08 2.21 -6.88
N THR A 211 -18.03 1.32 -7.15
CA THR A 211 -18.65 0.42 -6.15
C THR A 211 -17.63 -0.35 -5.30
N ARG A 212 -16.46 -0.69 -5.85
CA ARG A 212 -15.42 -1.44 -5.10
C ARG A 212 -14.83 -0.65 -3.94
N TRP A 213 -14.40 0.58 -4.20
CA TRP A 213 -13.78 1.38 -3.15
C TRP A 213 -14.84 1.89 -2.17
N GLU A 214 -16.03 2.23 -2.68
CA GLU A 214 -17.16 2.66 -1.85
C GLU A 214 -17.53 1.59 -0.82
N THR A 215 -17.71 0.35 -1.28
CA THR A 215 -17.99 -0.80 -0.41
C THR A 215 -16.89 -1.02 0.62
N ALA A 216 -15.62 -1.03 0.18
CA ALA A 216 -14.49 -1.24 1.09
C ALA A 216 -14.36 -0.13 2.14
N VAL A 217 -14.60 1.13 1.78
CA VAL A 217 -14.57 2.26 2.73
C VAL A 217 -15.70 2.14 3.75
N CYS A 218 -16.90 1.71 3.36
CA CYS A 218 -17.99 1.43 4.31
C CYS A 218 -17.56 0.38 5.36
N TYR A 219 -16.89 -0.70 4.93
CA TYR A 219 -16.39 -1.74 5.84
C TYR A 219 -15.32 -1.20 6.79
N LEU A 220 -14.36 -0.45 6.25
CA LEU A 220 -13.27 0.13 7.04
C LEU A 220 -13.78 1.16 8.06
N TYR A 221 -14.78 1.95 7.68
CA TYR A 221 -15.46 2.85 8.61
C TYR A 221 -16.19 2.07 9.71
N ALA A 222 -16.95 1.03 9.36
CA ALA A 222 -17.63 0.18 10.32
C ALA A 222 -16.68 -0.41 11.37
N GLU A 223 -15.54 -0.94 10.93
CA GLU A 223 -14.52 -1.48 11.82
C GLU A 223 -13.84 -0.42 12.70
N SER A 224 -13.67 0.79 12.15
CA SER A 224 -13.02 1.90 12.86
C SER A 224 -13.92 2.48 13.95
N ALA A 225 -15.20 2.71 13.63
CA ALA A 225 -16.12 3.42 14.50
C ALA A 225 -17.00 2.49 15.36
N ARG A 226 -17.11 1.20 14.96
CA ARG A 226 -17.94 0.18 15.63
C ARG A 226 -19.40 0.64 15.75
N GLU A 227 -20.00 0.56 16.94
CA GLU A 227 -21.33 1.07 17.28
C GLU A 227 -21.58 2.50 16.75
N ARG A 228 -20.55 3.38 16.73
CA ARG A 228 -20.71 4.76 16.25
C ARG A 228 -20.95 4.87 14.75
N ALA A 229 -20.61 3.84 13.97
CA ALA A 229 -20.94 3.80 12.54
C ALA A 229 -22.40 3.43 12.27
N VAL A 230 -23.11 2.80 13.22
CA VAL A 230 -24.45 2.25 13.01
C VAL A 230 -25.43 3.30 12.46
N PRO A 231 -25.55 4.53 13.01
CA PRO A 231 -26.50 5.50 12.48
C PRO A 231 -26.23 5.88 11.02
N THR A 232 -24.95 6.07 10.65
CA THR A 232 -24.56 6.42 9.28
C THR A 232 -24.83 5.26 8.32
N LEU A 233 -24.53 4.02 8.72
CA LEU A 233 -24.74 2.82 7.89
C LEU A 233 -26.23 2.44 7.78
N MET A 234 -27.02 2.67 8.83
CA MET A 234 -28.48 2.51 8.79
C MET A 234 -29.12 3.55 7.86
N ASN A 235 -28.66 4.80 7.87
CA ASN A 235 -29.11 5.79 6.89
C ASN A 235 -28.79 5.35 5.46
N LEU A 236 -27.59 4.81 5.23
CA LEU A 236 -27.20 4.26 3.93
C LEU A 236 -28.10 3.08 3.50
N LEU A 237 -28.45 2.19 4.43
CA LEU A 237 -29.38 1.08 4.19
C LEU A 237 -30.78 1.61 3.84
N ASN A 238 -31.36 2.49 4.66
CA ASN A 238 -32.70 3.04 4.49
C ASN A 238 -32.85 3.78 3.16
N SER A 239 -31.85 4.59 2.77
CA SER A 239 -31.81 5.24 1.46
C SER A 239 -31.80 4.22 0.32
N ALA A 240 -31.02 3.14 0.46
CA ALA A 240 -30.96 2.10 -0.56
C ALA A 240 -32.29 1.37 -0.75
N GLU A 241 -33.04 1.16 0.32
CA GLU A 241 -34.37 0.53 0.26
C GLU A 241 -35.38 1.42 -0.44
N GLY A 242 -35.40 2.72 -0.11
CA GLY A 242 -36.27 3.70 -0.77
C GLY A 242 -36.00 3.80 -2.27
N GLU A 243 -34.73 3.74 -2.68
CA GLU A 243 -34.31 3.84 -4.09
C GLU A 243 -34.24 2.49 -4.82
N GLN A 244 -34.53 1.38 -4.13
CA GLN A 244 -34.35 0.00 -4.64
C GLN A 244 -32.91 -0.28 -5.14
N ALA A 245 -31.92 0.36 -4.53
CA ALA A 245 -30.50 0.29 -4.89
C ALA A 245 -29.82 -0.94 -4.26
N GLY A 246 -30.00 -2.11 -4.89
CA GLY A 246 -29.54 -3.40 -4.35
C GLY A 246 -28.04 -3.48 -3.99
N GLN A 247 -27.16 -2.80 -4.74
CA GLN A 247 -25.71 -2.78 -4.44
C GLN A 247 -25.38 -1.97 -3.18
N GLN A 248 -26.04 -0.83 -3.00
CA GLN A 248 -25.89 -0.01 -1.79
C GLN A 248 -26.46 -0.74 -0.58
N LYS A 249 -27.63 -1.38 -0.73
CA LYS A 249 -28.23 -2.23 0.32
C LYS A 249 -27.27 -3.34 0.74
N LEU A 250 -26.69 -4.05 -0.22
CA LEU A 250 -25.69 -5.09 0.03
C LEU A 250 -24.47 -4.53 0.79
N ALA A 251 -23.89 -3.42 0.33
CA ALA A 251 -22.72 -2.82 0.98
C ALA A 251 -23.04 -2.38 2.42
N ALA A 252 -24.22 -1.79 2.67
CA ALA A 252 -24.64 -1.37 3.99
C ALA A 252 -24.81 -2.55 4.96
N LEU A 253 -25.48 -3.63 4.54
CA LEU A 253 -25.67 -4.83 5.37
C LEU A 253 -24.35 -5.51 5.74
N LEU A 254 -23.46 -5.70 4.75
CA LEU A 254 -22.15 -6.29 5.00
C LEU A 254 -21.29 -5.39 5.90
N ALA A 255 -21.41 -4.06 5.80
CA ALA A 255 -20.74 -3.13 6.69
C ALA A 255 -21.30 -3.16 8.13
N LEU A 256 -22.63 -3.20 8.28
CA LEU A 256 -23.31 -3.23 9.59
C LEU A 256 -22.85 -4.41 10.45
N THR A 257 -22.66 -5.59 9.84
CA THR A 257 -22.13 -6.78 10.54
C THR A 257 -20.79 -6.50 11.23
N ARG A 258 -19.94 -5.67 10.61
CA ARG A 258 -18.57 -5.38 11.09
C ARG A 258 -18.53 -4.35 12.21
N THR A 259 -19.64 -3.68 12.51
CA THR A 259 -19.74 -2.73 13.62
C THR A 259 -19.65 -3.43 14.98
N GLN A 260 -19.95 -4.74 15.02
CA GLN A 260 -20.04 -5.53 16.24
C GLN A 260 -21.09 -5.00 17.22
N ASP A 261 -22.09 -4.31 16.69
CA ASP A 261 -23.24 -3.83 17.44
C ASP A 261 -24.39 -4.83 17.33
N LEU A 262 -25.12 -5.05 18.43
CA LEU A 262 -26.18 -6.04 18.49
C LEU A 262 -27.34 -5.67 17.55
N GLU A 263 -27.81 -4.43 17.59
CA GLU A 263 -28.94 -3.98 16.77
C GLU A 263 -28.60 -4.05 15.27
N ALA A 264 -27.35 -3.71 14.92
CA ALA A 264 -26.83 -3.85 13.56
C ALA A 264 -26.79 -5.32 13.10
N VAL A 265 -26.33 -6.24 13.96
CA VAL A 265 -26.29 -7.68 13.64
C VAL A 265 -27.69 -8.25 13.50
N GLU A 266 -28.62 -7.91 14.39
CA GLU A 266 -30.02 -8.31 14.28
C GLU A 266 -30.66 -7.79 12.98
N THR A 267 -30.39 -6.54 12.62
CA THR A 267 -30.84 -5.96 11.34
C THR A 267 -30.32 -6.76 10.14
N VAL A 268 -29.06 -7.20 10.18
CA VAL A 268 -28.47 -8.01 9.09
C VAL A 268 -29.11 -9.40 9.04
N LEU A 269 -29.36 -10.02 10.19
CA LEU A 269 -30.02 -11.32 10.28
C LEU A 269 -31.46 -11.27 9.75
N ASP A 270 -32.20 -10.20 10.02
CA ASP A 270 -33.52 -9.95 9.42
C ASP A 270 -33.47 -9.82 7.89
N HIS A 271 -32.29 -9.52 7.34
CA HIS A 271 -32.03 -9.40 5.90
C HIS A 271 -31.31 -10.61 5.29
N ALA A 272 -31.15 -11.71 6.03
CA ALA A 272 -30.41 -12.87 5.55
C ALA A 272 -30.96 -13.46 4.24
N ASP A 273 -32.28 -13.44 4.05
CA ASP A 273 -32.91 -13.92 2.81
C ASP A 273 -32.52 -13.09 1.59
N PHE A 274 -32.38 -11.77 1.76
CA PHE A 274 -31.86 -10.89 0.70
C PHE A 274 -30.42 -11.27 0.35
N LEU A 275 -29.57 -11.48 1.36
CA LEU A 275 -28.17 -11.88 1.16
C LEU A 275 -28.07 -13.24 0.45
N LYS A 276 -28.85 -14.23 0.88
CA LYS A 276 -28.94 -15.55 0.21
C LYS A 276 -29.44 -15.44 -1.23
N THR A 277 -30.44 -14.60 -1.48
CA THR A 277 -30.96 -14.36 -2.83
C THR A 277 -29.89 -13.73 -3.74
N GLN A 278 -29.10 -12.78 -3.23
CA GLN A 278 -27.96 -12.22 -3.97
C GLN A 278 -26.89 -13.29 -4.23
N LEU A 279 -26.59 -14.14 -3.25
CA LEU A 279 -25.60 -15.23 -3.39
C LEU A 279 -26.00 -16.24 -4.48
N LEU A 280 -27.27 -16.67 -4.49
CA LEU A 280 -27.80 -17.65 -5.45
C LEU A 280 -28.14 -17.07 -6.83
N GLY A 281 -27.94 -15.76 -7.02
CA GLY A 281 -28.21 -15.09 -8.29
C GLY A 281 -27.31 -15.63 -9.42
N LYS A 282 -27.92 -16.11 -10.52
CA LYS A 282 -27.23 -16.71 -11.68
C LYS A 282 -26.13 -15.85 -12.34
N ASN A 283 -26.08 -14.55 -12.05
CA ASN A 283 -25.10 -13.61 -12.60
C ASN A 283 -24.36 -12.81 -11.52
N THR A 284 -24.40 -13.23 -10.25
CA THR A 284 -23.69 -12.55 -9.17
C THR A 284 -22.19 -12.76 -9.38
N PRO A 285 -21.40 -11.70 -9.67
CA PRO A 285 -19.98 -11.88 -9.88
C PRO A 285 -19.31 -12.38 -8.58
N TYR A 286 -18.35 -13.30 -8.68
CA TYR A 286 -17.61 -13.86 -7.53
C TYR A 286 -17.15 -12.81 -6.50
N ARG A 287 -16.71 -11.64 -6.97
CA ARG A 287 -16.30 -10.49 -6.13
C ARG A 287 -17.40 -9.91 -5.21
N HIS A 288 -18.66 -10.26 -5.44
CA HIS A 288 -19.80 -9.90 -4.60
C HIS A 288 -20.30 -11.12 -3.81
N ALA A 289 -20.23 -12.32 -4.40
CA ALA A 289 -20.62 -13.58 -3.76
C ALA A 289 -19.72 -13.92 -2.57
N SER A 290 -18.39 -13.91 -2.72
CA SER A 290 -17.47 -14.29 -1.63
C SER A 290 -17.61 -13.36 -0.39
N PRO A 291 -17.69 -12.02 -0.51
CA PRO A 291 -17.97 -11.16 0.64
C PRO A 291 -19.30 -11.48 1.35
N ILE A 292 -20.32 -11.94 0.62
CA ILE A 292 -21.57 -12.42 1.23
C ILE A 292 -21.32 -13.72 1.97
N SER A 293 -20.75 -14.72 1.32
CA SER A 293 -20.47 -16.05 1.89
C SER A 293 -19.67 -15.96 3.18
N VAL A 294 -18.54 -15.25 3.18
CA VAL A 294 -17.70 -15.13 4.39
C VAL A 294 -18.35 -14.30 5.50
N THR A 295 -19.30 -13.40 5.16
CA THR A 295 -20.07 -12.66 6.16
C THR A 295 -21.16 -13.54 6.79
N LEU A 296 -21.87 -14.32 5.98
CA LEU A 296 -22.86 -15.27 6.48
C LEU A 296 -22.20 -16.40 7.30
N GLN A 297 -21.03 -16.88 6.85
CA GLN A 297 -20.22 -17.82 7.62
C GLN A 297 -19.79 -17.22 8.96
N ALA A 298 -19.33 -15.96 8.98
CA ALA A 298 -18.96 -15.28 10.21
C ALA A 298 -20.13 -15.18 11.19
N LEU A 299 -21.34 -14.92 10.68
CA LEU A 299 -22.57 -14.89 11.49
C LEU A 299 -22.97 -16.29 12.00
N SER A 300 -22.71 -17.34 11.22
CA SER A 300 -23.09 -18.72 11.57
C SER A 300 -22.10 -19.38 12.55
N GLU A 301 -20.80 -19.28 12.26
CA GLU A 301 -19.75 -20.01 12.96
C GLU A 301 -19.03 -19.16 14.03
N GLY A 302 -19.18 -17.84 13.99
CA GLY A 302 -18.51 -16.90 14.88
C GLY A 302 -18.77 -17.17 16.36
N GLN A 303 -17.70 -17.18 17.17
CA GLN A 303 -17.78 -17.38 18.62
C GLN A 303 -17.32 -16.14 19.40
N SER A 304 -16.95 -15.08 18.70
CA SER A 304 -16.58 -13.80 19.31
C SER A 304 -16.97 -12.61 18.41
N PRO A 305 -17.21 -11.42 18.98
CA PRO A 305 -17.50 -10.21 18.20
C PRO A 305 -16.40 -9.89 17.17
N ALA A 306 -15.15 -10.24 17.48
CA ALA A 306 -14.02 -10.01 16.59
C ALA A 306 -14.13 -10.79 15.27
N ASP A 307 -14.78 -11.95 15.27
CA ASP A 307 -14.90 -12.82 14.10
C ASP A 307 -15.75 -12.19 12.99
N LEU A 308 -16.73 -11.35 13.36
CA LEU A 308 -17.55 -10.59 12.42
C LEU A 308 -16.74 -9.61 11.55
N SER A 309 -15.59 -9.16 12.06
CA SER A 309 -14.67 -8.26 11.34
C SER A 309 -13.46 -8.97 10.72
N ALA A 310 -13.31 -10.29 10.88
CA ALA A 310 -12.07 -11.01 10.56
C ALA A 310 -12.09 -11.87 9.28
N SER A 311 -13.22 -12.29 8.72
CA SER A 311 -13.92 -11.49 7.74
C SER A 311 -13.07 -11.15 6.49
N PRO A 312 -12.58 -12.06 5.61
CA PRO A 312 -11.65 -11.70 4.51
C PRO A 312 -12.32 -10.99 3.31
N VAL A 313 -13.33 -10.15 3.56
CA VAL A 313 -14.15 -9.45 2.55
C VAL A 313 -13.37 -8.56 1.59
N TYR A 314 -12.13 -8.18 1.92
CA TYR A 314 -11.29 -7.31 1.12
C TYR A 314 -10.50 -8.03 0.02
N GLU A 315 -10.17 -9.31 0.22
CA GLU A 315 -9.38 -10.10 -0.72
C GLU A 315 -10.08 -10.29 -2.08
N PRO A 316 -11.36 -10.67 -2.14
CA PRO A 316 -12.10 -10.83 -3.40
C PRO A 316 -12.22 -9.53 -4.21
N MET A 317 -12.15 -8.38 -3.54
CA MET A 317 -12.20 -7.06 -4.18
C MET A 317 -10.90 -6.71 -4.91
N ARG A 318 -9.82 -7.47 -4.67
CA ARG A 318 -8.47 -7.27 -5.22
C ARG A 318 -7.95 -5.84 -5.01
N LEU A 319 -8.08 -5.32 -3.80
CA LEU A 319 -7.67 -3.95 -3.47
C LEU A 319 -6.22 -3.84 -2.96
N GLY A 320 -5.50 -4.96 -2.94
CA GLY A 320 -4.15 -5.05 -2.38
C GLY A 320 -4.13 -4.99 -0.85
N LEU A 321 -5.29 -5.12 -0.22
CA LEU A 321 -5.41 -5.32 1.21
C LEU A 321 -5.17 -6.79 1.52
N ASN A 322 -4.34 -7.05 2.51
CA ASN A 322 -4.15 -8.37 3.10
C ASN A 322 -4.52 -8.24 4.58
N PRO A 323 -5.83 -8.24 4.94
CA PRO A 323 -6.19 -8.33 6.34
C PRO A 323 -5.62 -9.64 6.90
N ASP A 324 -5.12 -9.63 8.13
CA ASP A 324 -4.79 -10.88 8.80
C ASP A 324 -6.07 -11.72 8.87
N SER A 325 -6.14 -12.78 8.06
CA SER A 325 -7.27 -13.73 8.02
C SER A 325 -7.37 -14.60 9.29
N GLN A 326 -6.51 -14.33 10.28
CA GLN A 326 -6.45 -15.05 11.54
C GLN A 326 -7.61 -14.61 12.42
N THR A 327 -8.64 -15.46 12.46
CA THR A 327 -9.72 -15.37 13.43
C THR A 327 -9.21 -15.71 14.83
N LYS A 328 -9.88 -15.20 15.86
CA LYS A 328 -9.56 -15.61 17.25
C LYS A 328 -10.01 -17.06 17.51
N THR A 329 -10.92 -17.57 16.69
CA THR A 329 -11.66 -18.81 16.91
C THR A 329 -11.34 -19.93 15.92
N GLY A 330 -10.49 -19.66 14.91
CA GLY A 330 -10.00 -20.66 13.97
C GLY A 330 -10.94 -20.98 12.81
N ILE A 331 -11.93 -20.11 12.51
CA ILE A 331 -12.82 -20.27 11.34
C ILE A 331 -11.98 -20.45 10.07
N ASN A 332 -12.28 -21.50 9.31
CA ASN A 332 -11.70 -21.73 7.99
C ASN A 332 -12.64 -21.12 6.94
N TRP A 333 -12.25 -19.98 6.40
CA TRP A 333 -13.08 -19.21 5.48
C TRP A 333 -13.33 -19.98 4.19
N ASP A 334 -14.62 -20.15 3.87
CA ASP A 334 -15.08 -20.73 2.62
C ASP A 334 -15.77 -19.65 1.77
N ASP A 335 -15.15 -19.32 0.64
CA ASP A 335 -15.65 -18.33 -0.32
C ASP A 335 -16.96 -18.74 -1.00
N ASP A 336 -17.29 -20.03 -0.97
CA ASP A 336 -18.50 -20.62 -1.54
C ASP A 336 -19.52 -21.02 -0.45
N TRP A 337 -19.29 -20.64 0.81
CA TRP A 337 -20.16 -20.94 1.94
C TRP A 337 -21.60 -20.49 1.67
N ASN A 338 -22.56 -21.41 1.83
CA ASN A 338 -23.97 -21.18 1.50
C ASN A 338 -24.97 -21.99 2.34
N GLU A 339 -24.58 -22.38 3.56
CA GLU A 339 -25.41 -23.25 4.40
C GLU A 339 -26.71 -22.57 4.87
N GLU A 340 -27.61 -23.40 5.42
CA GLU A 340 -28.85 -22.92 6.01
C GLU A 340 -28.57 -22.13 7.29
N LEU A 341 -29.38 -21.09 7.55
CA LEU A 341 -29.20 -20.21 8.70
C LEU A 341 -30.46 -20.33 9.55
N ASP A 342 -30.32 -20.75 10.80
CA ASP A 342 -31.39 -20.64 11.80
C ASP A 342 -31.35 -19.22 12.39
N ILE A 343 -32.08 -18.30 11.77
CA ILE A 343 -32.04 -16.87 12.08
C ILE A 343 -32.38 -16.60 13.55
N GLU A 344 -33.39 -17.29 14.10
CA GLU A 344 -33.81 -17.07 15.48
C GLU A 344 -32.78 -17.62 16.48
N ALA A 345 -32.18 -18.79 16.20
CA ALA A 345 -31.08 -19.29 17.01
C ALA A 345 -29.85 -18.36 16.95
N LEU A 346 -29.55 -17.79 15.79
CA LEU A 346 -28.43 -16.87 15.61
C LEU A 346 -28.65 -15.53 16.32
N LYS A 347 -29.87 -14.98 16.32
CA LYS A 347 -30.19 -13.80 17.14
C LYS A 347 -29.94 -14.06 18.62
N VAL A 348 -30.40 -15.20 19.14
CA VAL A 348 -30.14 -15.60 20.54
C VAL A 348 -28.64 -15.74 20.80
N HIS A 349 -27.92 -16.42 19.92
CA HIS A 349 -26.46 -16.59 20.00
C HIS A 349 -25.73 -15.25 20.09
N TRP A 350 -25.96 -14.35 19.13
CA TRP A 350 -25.28 -13.05 19.09
C TRP A 350 -25.72 -12.12 20.20
N SER A 351 -26.98 -12.19 20.64
CA SER A 351 -27.44 -11.47 21.84
C SER A 351 -26.67 -11.87 23.10
N ASN A 352 -26.12 -13.09 23.17
CA ASN A 352 -25.32 -13.52 24.32
C ASN A 352 -23.86 -13.08 24.21
N LEU A 353 -23.34 -12.91 22.99
CA LEU A 353 -21.95 -12.52 22.73
C LEU A 353 -21.72 -11.01 22.69
N LEU A 354 -22.74 -10.22 22.34
CA LEU A 354 -22.66 -8.76 22.11
C LEU A 354 -23.30 -7.92 23.24
N LYS A 355 -23.66 -8.54 24.35
CA LYS A 355 -24.24 -7.88 25.55
C LYS A 355 -23.24 -7.06 26.35
#